data_AF-A0A1W1HDZ4-F1
#
_entry.id   AF-A0A1W1HDZ4-F1
#
_cell.length_a   1.000
_cell.length_b   1.000
_cell.length_c   1.000
_cell.angle_alpha   90.00
_cell.angle_beta   90.00
_cell.angle_gamma   90.00
#
_symmetry.space_group_name_H-M   'P 1'
#
loop_
_entity.id
_entity.type
_entity.pdbx_description
1 polymer ?
#
loop_
_entity_poly.entity_id
_entity_poly.type
_entity_poly.pdbx_seq_one_letter_code
_entity_poly.pdbx_strand_id
1 'polypeptide(L)'
;MPEANMFEIIESNDSLKIVFSSTMVNIDRTCDESARFLTRCIKGISEHLFAIQLVMREGLTNAVRHGNQLDAGKIVKCSLKVLPDQFIRMEIEDQGDGFNWRSEQVRQMDDEADHGRGLVIMSQYFSRYWYNDRGNRLVLEKQIDMK
;
A
#
# COMPACT_ATOMS: atom_id res chain seq x y z
N MET A 1 -9.73 -19.56 -9.43
CA MET A 1 -10.33 -18.21 -9.40
C MET A 1 -10.66 -17.91 -7.96
N PRO A 2 -10.14 -16.83 -7.35
CA PRO A 2 -10.60 -16.37 -6.04
C PRO A 2 -12.11 -16.09 -6.09
N GLU A 3 -12.82 -16.36 -5.00
CA GLU A 3 -14.22 -15.93 -4.87
C GLU A 3 -14.27 -14.40 -4.88
N ALA A 4 -15.34 -13.81 -5.43
CA ALA A 4 -15.46 -12.36 -5.57
C ALA A 4 -15.30 -11.59 -4.24
N ASN A 5 -15.49 -12.28 -3.09
CA ASN A 5 -15.34 -11.75 -1.74
C ASN A 5 -14.16 -12.35 -0.96
N MET A 6 -13.19 -12.98 -1.63
CA MET A 6 -12.00 -13.53 -0.99
C MET A 6 -11.28 -12.43 -0.19
N PHE A 7 -11.06 -12.69 1.09
CA PHE A 7 -10.30 -11.81 1.99
C PHE A 7 -9.70 -12.64 3.12
N GLU A 8 -8.38 -12.81 3.08
CA GLU A 8 -7.63 -13.59 4.05
C GLU A 8 -6.70 -12.67 4.84
N ILE A 9 -6.66 -12.87 6.17
CA ILE A 9 -5.76 -12.16 7.06
C ILE A 9 -4.87 -13.19 7.75
N ILE A 10 -3.56 -12.93 7.72
CA ILE A 10 -2.55 -13.67 8.45
C ILE A 10 -1.80 -12.65 9.30
N GLU A 11 -1.95 -12.74 10.62
CA GLU A 11 -1.36 -11.80 11.57
C GLU A 11 -0.37 -12.53 12.51
N SER A 12 0.75 -11.87 12.79
CA SER A 12 1.71 -12.20 13.85
C SER A 12 1.92 -10.98 14.76
N ASN A 13 2.76 -11.13 15.79
CA ASN A 13 3.02 -10.05 16.75
C ASN A 13 3.55 -8.75 16.10
N ASP A 14 4.29 -8.88 14.99
CA ASP A 14 5.00 -7.81 14.30
C ASP A 14 4.63 -7.70 12.82
N SER A 15 3.75 -8.54 12.30
CA SER A 15 3.36 -8.50 10.89
C SER A 15 1.88 -8.75 10.66
N LEU A 16 1.35 -8.13 9.61
CA LEU A 16 0.01 -8.33 9.11
C LEU A 16 0.10 -8.56 7.60
N LYS A 17 -0.46 -9.65 7.11
CA LYS A 17 -0.60 -9.93 5.69
C LYS A 17 -2.06 -10.09 5.34
N ILE A 18 -2.52 -9.34 4.36
CA ILE A 18 -3.87 -9.37 3.83
C ILE A 18 -3.80 -9.76 2.35
N VAL A 19 -4.57 -10.77 1.96
CA VAL A 19 -4.72 -11.18 0.57
C VAL A 19 -6.20 -11.11 0.21
N PHE A 20 -6.55 -10.37 -0.83
CA PHE A 20 -7.94 -10.08 -1.15
C PHE A 20 -8.22 -10.05 -2.65
N SER A 21 -9.46 -10.34 -3.04
CA SER A 21 -9.94 -10.22 -4.42
C SER A 21 -9.89 -8.75 -4.86
N SER A 22 -9.42 -8.48 -6.09
CA SER A 22 -9.12 -7.13 -6.58
C SER A 22 -10.35 -6.25 -6.81
N THR A 23 -11.00 -5.84 -5.72
CA THR A 23 -12.24 -5.05 -5.68
C THR A 23 -12.05 -3.81 -4.81
N MET A 24 -12.79 -2.73 -5.12
CA MET A 24 -12.70 -1.48 -4.36
C MET A 24 -13.18 -1.64 -2.91
N VAL A 25 -14.16 -2.50 -2.65
CA VAL A 25 -14.71 -2.75 -1.31
C VAL A 25 -13.65 -3.30 -0.36
N ASN A 26 -12.73 -4.12 -0.86
CA ASN A 26 -11.68 -4.69 -0.04
C ASN A 26 -10.56 -3.69 0.31
N ILE A 27 -10.48 -2.55 -0.37
CA ILE A 27 -9.51 -1.48 -0.04
C ILE A 27 -9.82 -0.90 1.33
N ASP A 28 -11.08 -0.51 1.56
CA ASP A 28 -11.51 0.09 2.84
C ASP A 28 -11.26 -0.88 4.00
N ARG A 29 -11.64 -2.15 3.82
CA ARG A 29 -11.40 -3.19 4.81
C ARG A 29 -9.91 -3.38 5.09
N THR A 30 -9.07 -3.36 4.05
CA THR A 30 -7.60 -3.48 4.22
C THR A 30 -7.04 -2.31 5.01
N CYS A 31 -7.48 -1.08 4.75
CA CYS A 31 -7.08 0.12 5.50
C CYS A 31 -7.49 0.06 6.98
N ASP A 32 -8.69 -0.43 7.26
CA ASP A 32 -9.21 -0.55 8.63
C ASP A 32 -8.44 -1.59 9.44
N GLU A 33 -8.24 -2.79 8.89
CA GLU A 33 -7.48 -3.84 9.58
C GLU A 33 -6.03 -3.44 9.82
N SER A 34 -5.44 -2.74 8.84
CA SER A 34 -4.08 -2.19 8.95
C SER A 34 -3.95 -1.16 10.06
N ALA A 35 -4.92 -0.24 10.19
CA ALA A 35 -4.91 0.76 11.26
C ALA A 35 -5.09 0.10 12.65
N ARG A 36 -5.98 -0.90 12.76
CA ARG A 36 -6.16 -1.66 14.01
C ARG A 36 -4.90 -2.42 14.42
N PHE A 37 -4.20 -3.03 13.46
CA PHE A 37 -2.93 -3.70 13.70
C PHE A 37 -1.86 -2.72 14.19
N LEU A 38 -1.63 -1.62 13.46
CA LEU A 38 -0.61 -0.64 13.82
C LEU A 38 -0.88 0.02 15.18
N THR A 39 -2.15 0.29 15.51
CA THR A 39 -2.55 0.85 16.82
C THR A 39 -2.22 -0.10 17.97
N ARG A 40 -2.28 -1.40 17.75
CA ARG A 40 -1.91 -2.41 18.76
C ARG A 40 -0.41 -2.56 18.90
N CYS A 41 0.34 -2.48 17.80
CA CYS A 41 1.79 -2.72 17.79
C CYS A 41 2.63 -1.49 18.18
N ILE A 42 2.16 -0.28 17.88
CA ILE A 42 2.96 0.95 18.02
C ILE A 42 2.19 1.95 18.87
N LYS A 43 2.71 2.23 20.08
CA LYS A 43 2.21 3.32 20.93
C LYS A 43 2.41 4.65 20.20
N GLY A 44 1.48 5.58 20.31
CA GLY A 44 1.62 6.92 19.71
C GLY A 44 1.38 7.00 18.20
N ILE A 45 1.02 5.90 17.52
CA ILE A 45 0.84 5.88 16.07
C ILE A 45 -0.29 6.79 15.56
N SER A 46 -1.22 7.21 16.42
CA SER A 46 -2.44 7.94 16.05
C SER A 46 -2.19 9.15 15.15
N GLU A 47 -1.12 9.92 15.38
CA GLU A 47 -0.77 11.09 14.56
C GLU A 47 -0.30 10.72 13.14
N HIS A 48 0.21 9.50 12.96
CA HIS A 48 0.74 9.01 11.69
C HIS A 48 -0.30 8.19 10.90
N LEU A 49 -1.38 7.71 11.55
CA LEU A 49 -2.37 6.84 10.91
C LEU A 49 -3.02 7.46 9.67
N PHE A 50 -3.34 8.76 9.70
CA PHE A 50 -3.93 9.44 8.55
C PHE A 50 -3.01 9.36 7.32
N ALA A 51 -1.73 9.71 7.50
CA ALA A 51 -0.74 9.68 6.44
C ALA A 51 -0.52 8.25 5.90
N ILE A 52 -0.45 7.27 6.81
CA ILE A 52 -0.29 5.86 6.45
C ILE A 52 -1.50 5.36 5.64
N GLN A 53 -2.72 5.65 6.09
CA GLN A 53 -3.94 5.24 5.40
C GLN A 53 -4.11 5.92 4.04
N LEU A 54 -3.75 7.20 3.92
CA LEU A 54 -3.80 7.93 2.66
C LEU A 54 -2.90 7.26 1.61
N VAL A 55 -1.64 7.01 1.97
CA VAL A 55 -0.66 6.36 1.08
C VAL A 55 -1.02 4.91 0.78
N MET A 56 -1.50 4.17 1.79
CA MET A 56 -1.99 2.81 1.60
C MET A 56 -3.14 2.78 0.59
N ARG A 57 -4.13 3.65 0.75
CA ARG A 57 -5.29 3.73 -0.14
C ARG A 57 -4.88 4.03 -1.57
N GLU A 58 -3.92 4.93 -1.76
CA GLU A 58 -3.36 5.24 -3.07
C GLU A 58 -2.68 4.02 -3.70
N GLY A 59 -1.77 3.35 -2.97
CA GLY A 59 -1.09 2.15 -3.45
C GLY A 59 -2.04 1.01 -3.78
N LEU A 60 -3.05 0.77 -2.92
CA LEU A 60 -4.08 -0.25 -3.14
C LEU A 60 -4.98 0.09 -4.32
N THR A 61 -5.33 1.37 -4.50
CA THR A 61 -6.11 1.84 -5.65
C THR A 61 -5.34 1.60 -6.95
N ASN A 62 -4.03 1.86 -6.95
CA ASN A 62 -3.17 1.61 -8.12
C ASN A 62 -3.09 0.11 -8.44
N ALA A 63 -2.89 -0.73 -7.43
CA ALA A 63 -2.90 -2.18 -7.57
C ALA A 63 -4.24 -2.71 -8.14
N VAL A 64 -5.37 -2.24 -7.62
CA VAL A 64 -6.71 -2.72 -8.01
C VAL A 64 -7.15 -2.18 -9.36
N ARG A 65 -7.05 -0.86 -9.59
CA ARG A 65 -7.58 -0.20 -10.79
C ARG A 65 -6.62 -0.28 -11.98
N HIS A 66 -5.31 -0.10 -11.75
CA HIS A 66 -4.33 0.00 -12.84
C HIS A 66 -3.59 -1.31 -13.05
N GLY A 67 -3.10 -1.95 -11.98
CA GLY A 67 -2.42 -3.23 -12.07
C GLY A 67 -3.35 -4.36 -12.51
N ASN A 68 -4.37 -4.64 -11.71
CA ASN A 68 -5.31 -5.72 -11.97
C ASN A 68 -6.50 -5.35 -12.87
N GLN A 69 -6.66 -4.08 -13.25
CA GLN A 69 -7.74 -3.61 -14.13
C GLN A 69 -9.16 -3.96 -13.63
N LEU A 70 -9.38 -3.91 -12.31
CA LEU A 70 -10.64 -4.27 -11.66
C LEU A 70 -11.09 -5.73 -11.90
N ASP A 71 -10.17 -6.62 -12.27
CA ASP A 71 -10.45 -8.04 -12.43
C ASP A 71 -10.60 -8.73 -11.07
N ALA A 72 -11.84 -9.02 -10.67
CA ALA A 72 -12.16 -9.71 -9.42
C ALA A 72 -11.62 -11.15 -9.34
N GLY A 73 -11.19 -11.74 -10.47
CA GLY A 73 -10.49 -13.02 -10.53
C GLY A 73 -9.00 -12.92 -10.18
N LYS A 74 -8.47 -11.70 -9.99
CA LYS A 74 -7.12 -11.44 -9.51
C LYS A 74 -7.13 -11.04 -8.03
N ILE A 75 -5.97 -11.14 -7.40
CA ILE A 75 -5.74 -10.77 -6.01
C ILE A 75 -4.77 -9.60 -5.90
N VAL A 76 -4.89 -8.89 -4.79
CA VAL A 76 -3.87 -7.97 -4.28
C VAL A 76 -3.35 -8.52 -2.96
N LYS A 77 -2.04 -8.45 -2.76
CA LYS A 77 -1.37 -8.80 -1.50
C LYS A 77 -0.89 -7.50 -0.85
N CYS A 78 -1.35 -7.24 0.37
CA CYS A 78 -0.86 -6.16 1.20
C CYS A 78 -0.17 -6.77 2.43
N SER A 79 1.06 -6.35 2.74
CA SER A 79 1.71 -6.73 3.99
C SER A 79 2.25 -5.52 4.72
N LEU A 80 2.09 -5.52 6.04
CA LEU A 80 2.68 -4.60 6.97
C LEU A 80 3.60 -5.35 7.91
N LYS A 81 4.78 -4.79 8.16
CA LYS A 81 5.71 -5.28 9.17
C LYS A 81 6.18 -4.12 10.04
N VAL A 82 6.09 -4.31 11.35
CA VAL A 82 6.73 -3.45 12.34
C VAL A 82 8.15 -3.97 12.53
N LEU A 83 9.11 -3.10 12.28
CA LEU A 83 10.54 -3.36 12.37
C LEU A 83 11.09 -2.76 13.68
N PRO A 84 12.32 -3.11 14.09
CA PRO A 84 13.00 -2.41 15.17
C PRO A 84 13.05 -0.89 14.96
N ASP A 85 13.26 -0.15 16.05
CA ASP A 85 13.37 1.31 16.04
C ASP A 85 12.14 2.04 15.47
N GLN A 86 10.96 1.42 15.62
CA GLN A 86 9.67 1.96 15.20
C GLN A 86 9.58 2.26 13.70
N PHE A 87 10.26 1.46 12.88
CA PHE A 87 10.05 1.47 11.44
C PHE A 87 8.85 0.62 11.06
N ILE A 88 8.08 1.08 10.09
CA ILE A 88 7.09 0.25 9.40
C ILE A 88 7.55 0.01 7.97
N ARG A 89 7.34 -1.21 7.48
CA ARG A 89 7.42 -1.54 6.06
C ARG A 89 6.07 -2.02 5.58
N MET A 90 5.55 -1.38 4.54
CA MET A 90 4.36 -1.79 3.82
C MET A 90 4.74 -2.26 2.42
N GLU A 91 4.18 -3.39 1.98
CA GLU A 91 4.33 -3.90 0.62
C GLU A 91 2.95 -4.14 0.03
N ILE A 92 2.73 -3.66 -1.19
CA ILE A 92 1.50 -3.87 -1.96
C ILE A 92 1.87 -4.48 -3.30
N GLU A 93 1.29 -5.62 -3.64
CA GLU A 93 1.59 -6.37 -4.86
C GLU A 93 0.31 -6.79 -5.58
N ASP A 94 0.25 -6.50 -6.88
CA ASP A 94 -0.81 -6.92 -7.80
C ASP A 94 -0.33 -7.97 -8.82
N GLN A 95 -1.26 -8.52 -9.60
CA GLN A 95 -0.98 -9.53 -10.63
C GLN A 95 -0.98 -8.94 -12.05
N GLY A 96 -0.91 -7.61 -12.16
CA GLY A 96 -0.79 -6.90 -13.42
C GLY A 96 0.59 -7.02 -14.04
N ASP A 97 0.71 -6.45 -15.23
CA ASP A 97 1.97 -6.41 -15.97
C ASP A 97 2.99 -5.43 -15.41
N GLY A 98 2.53 -4.56 -14.50
CA GLY A 98 3.30 -3.48 -13.91
C GLY A 98 3.47 -2.31 -14.86
N PHE A 99 4.25 -1.31 -14.45
CA PHE A 99 4.47 -0.09 -15.21
C PHE A 99 5.90 0.42 -15.05
N ASN A 100 6.36 1.24 -16.00
CA ASN A 100 7.68 1.84 -15.95
C ASN A 100 7.69 3.08 -15.03
N TRP A 101 7.70 2.83 -13.73
CA TRP A 101 7.70 3.86 -12.70
C TRP A 101 8.90 4.82 -12.79
N ARG A 102 10.05 4.36 -13.32
CA ARG A 102 11.22 5.21 -13.54
C ARG A 102 10.96 6.29 -14.59
N SER A 103 10.22 5.95 -15.65
CA SER A 103 9.82 6.92 -16.67
C SER A 103 8.74 7.89 -16.18
N GLU A 104 7.87 7.46 -15.27
CA GLU A 104 6.82 8.30 -14.70
C GLU A 104 7.35 9.28 -13.64
N GLN A 105 8.38 8.91 -12.86
CA GLN A 105 9.08 9.87 -11.99
C GLN A 105 9.68 11.04 -12.78
N VAL A 106 10.15 10.81 -14.00
CA VAL A 106 10.65 11.87 -14.88
C VAL A 106 9.50 12.74 -15.40
N ARG A 107 8.32 12.15 -15.66
CA ARG A 107 7.12 12.86 -16.13
C ARG A 107 6.40 13.70 -15.07
N GLN A 108 6.65 13.45 -13.78
CA GLN A 108 6.09 14.24 -12.67
C GLN A 108 6.48 15.72 -12.69
N MET A 109 7.51 16.10 -13.44
CA MET A 109 7.86 17.51 -13.61
C MET A 109 6.95 18.27 -14.59
N ASP A 110 6.09 17.58 -15.36
CA ASP A 110 5.41 18.17 -16.52
C ASP A 110 3.87 18.01 -16.58
N ASP A 111 3.22 17.07 -15.87
CA ASP A 111 1.78 16.78 -16.08
C ASP A 111 0.88 16.66 -14.83
N GLU A 112 -0.29 17.31 -14.88
CA GLU A 112 -1.39 17.34 -13.90
C GLU A 112 -2.33 16.10 -13.93
N ALA A 113 -1.88 14.97 -14.46
CA ALA A 113 -2.71 13.76 -14.54
C ALA A 113 -2.88 13.07 -13.17
N ASP A 114 -4.02 12.41 -12.93
CA ASP A 114 -4.37 11.69 -11.68
C ASP A 114 -3.26 10.73 -11.20
N HIS A 115 -2.43 10.19 -12.11
CA HIS A 115 -1.29 9.32 -11.81
C HIS A 115 -0.13 10.03 -11.09
N GLY A 116 0.06 11.33 -11.31
CA GLY A 116 1.17 12.09 -10.74
C GLY A 116 1.03 12.35 -9.25
N ARG A 117 -0.21 12.47 -8.76
CA ARG A 117 -0.48 12.81 -7.35
C ARG A 117 -0.09 11.69 -6.40
N GLY A 118 -0.25 10.42 -6.80
CA GLY A 118 0.04 9.30 -5.93
C GLY A 118 1.50 9.23 -5.49
N LEU A 119 2.42 9.43 -6.43
CA LEU A 119 3.85 9.45 -6.17
C LEU A 119 4.28 10.70 -5.37
N VAL A 120 3.63 11.85 -5.62
CA VAL A 120 3.82 13.06 -4.81
C VAL A 120 3.38 12.84 -3.36
N ILE A 121 2.20 12.26 -3.14
CA ILE A 121 1.69 11.93 -1.80
C ILE A 121 2.66 10.95 -1.09
N MET A 122 3.12 9.90 -1.78
CA MET A 122 4.11 8.98 -1.21
C MET A 122 5.40 9.70 -0.79
N SER A 123 5.91 10.59 -1.65
CA SER A 123 7.13 11.36 -1.38
C SER A 123 7.00 12.33 -0.19
N GLN A 124 5.80 12.80 0.11
CA GLN A 124 5.54 13.72 1.22
C GLN A 124 5.43 13.02 2.58
N TYR A 125 4.93 11.77 2.60
CA TYR A 125 4.57 11.10 3.86
C TYR A 125 5.47 9.94 4.25
N PHE A 126 6.19 9.32 3.30
CA PHE A 126 7.05 8.16 3.55
C PHE A 126 8.52 8.49 3.34
N SER A 127 9.38 7.91 4.18
CA SER A 127 10.82 8.16 4.17
C SER A 127 11.48 7.50 2.96
N ARG A 128 10.98 6.33 2.53
CA ARG A 128 11.45 5.61 1.36
C ARG A 128 10.29 4.93 0.67
N TYR A 129 10.31 4.94 -0.65
CA TYR A 129 9.39 4.15 -1.45
C TYR A 129 10.09 3.71 -2.73
N TRP A 130 9.74 2.53 -3.23
CA TRP A 130 10.22 2.04 -4.52
C TRP A 130 9.28 0.98 -5.06
N TYR A 131 9.32 0.79 -6.37
CA TYR A 131 8.69 -0.34 -7.02
C TYR A 131 9.72 -1.41 -7.39
N ASN A 132 9.30 -2.67 -7.52
CA ASN A 132 10.13 -3.68 -8.17
C ASN A 132 10.38 -3.36 -9.66
N ASP A 133 11.26 -4.13 -10.31
CA ASP A 133 11.60 -3.88 -11.72
C ASP A 133 10.42 -4.01 -12.67
N ARG A 134 9.46 -4.90 -12.35
CA ARG A 134 8.22 -5.04 -13.12
C ARG A 134 7.29 -3.85 -12.92
N GLY A 135 7.30 -3.20 -11.76
CA GLY A 135 6.39 -2.11 -11.41
C GLY A 135 5.05 -2.56 -10.83
N ASN A 136 4.89 -3.84 -10.46
CA ASN A 136 3.65 -4.38 -9.87
C ASN A 136 3.74 -4.63 -8.36
N ARG A 137 4.84 -4.18 -7.73
CA ARG A 137 5.06 -4.31 -6.29
C ARG A 137 5.62 -3.01 -5.75
N LEU A 138 4.83 -2.31 -4.95
CA LEU A 138 5.23 -1.11 -4.22
C LEU A 138 5.74 -1.52 -2.83
N VAL A 139 6.88 -0.96 -2.44
CA VAL A 139 7.40 -1.04 -1.06
C VAL A 139 7.52 0.37 -0.51
N LEU A 140 7.09 0.53 0.74
CA LEU A 140 6.99 1.79 1.46
C LEU A 140 7.59 1.61 2.85
N GLU A 141 8.52 2.48 3.24
CA GLU A 141 9.09 2.50 4.59
C GLU A 141 8.92 3.87 5.23
N LYS A 142 8.53 3.85 6.50
CA LYS A 142 8.37 5.06 7.31
C LYS A 142 8.89 4.80 8.71
N GLN A 143 9.71 5.72 9.20
CA GLN A 143 10.03 5.81 10.63
C GLN A 143 8.87 6.50 11.35
N ILE A 144 8.42 5.90 12.46
CA ILE A 144 7.43 6.50 13.33
C ILE A 144 8.16 7.33 14.38
N ASP A 145 8.19 8.64 14.15
CA ASP A 145 8.75 9.57 15.12
C ASP A 145 7.77 9.77 16.27
N MET A 146 8.24 9.46 17.47
CA MET A 146 7.54 9.75 18.72
C MET A 146 7.94 11.16 19.16
N LYS A 147 6.99 12.09 19.12
CA LYS A 147 7.16 13.38 19.81
C LYS A 147 6.92 13.23 21.31
#